data_AF-A0A7M5X5M5-F1
#
_entry.id   AF-A0A7M5X5M5-F1
#
_cell.length_a   1.000
_cell.length_b   1.000
_cell.length_c   1.000
_cell.angle_alpha   90.00
_cell.angle_beta   90.00
_cell.angle_gamma   90.00
#
_symmetry.space_group_name_H-M   'P 1'
#
loop_
_entity.id
_entity.type
_entity.pdbx_description
1 polymer ?
#
loop_
_entity_poly.entity_id
_entity_poly.type
_entity_poly.pdbx_seq_one_letter_code
_entity_poly.pdbx_strand_id
1 'polypeptide(L)'
;NSFTRRMEIFVLIFYLQYLVCIGATSSASSKSVGNLLDHSLANLKQSVEALKQSNRKLTADYQTLKNQVAFLKKLHPKCGPCRSFGDNKYCDCTEIQPRQNCLEFYQAGYKISGIYRLHGSRFGVLNVFCDQTTDNGGWITFLRRTDGSVDFTRNWNDYKLGFGKLTGEFWFGNENVHDLTKPEVAPKKSELLINMIMVGQTKMVYAKYDIFEVGDEASKYVLTITGASGNVTTNRFDYHNGKKFSTLDADNDRWTPNSSSEDGSCAKAYGKGWWYGHCYYTLLTGEYKFTKGKTIDGEITWDDQQIDMDPVFVEMKFRRKL
;
A
#
# COMPACT_ATOMS: atom_id res chain seq x y z
N ASN A 1 -34.22 -14.19 8.57
CA ASN A 1 -33.66 -15.01 7.46
C ASN A 1 -34.17 -16.44 7.54
N SER A 2 -35.02 -16.85 6.59
CA SER A 2 -35.59 -18.21 6.55
C SER A 2 -34.53 -19.30 6.34
N PHE A 3 -33.34 -18.93 5.86
CA PHE A 3 -32.20 -19.82 5.68
C PHE A 3 -31.65 -20.38 7.00
N THR A 4 -31.55 -19.56 8.04
CA THR A 4 -31.03 -19.98 9.36
C THR A 4 -31.96 -20.99 10.03
N ARG A 5 -33.29 -20.74 9.98
CA ARG A 5 -34.31 -21.70 10.47
C ARG A 5 -34.32 -23.01 9.68
N ARG A 6 -34.07 -22.96 8.36
CA ARG A 6 -33.98 -24.19 7.54
C ARG A 6 -32.74 -25.00 7.93
N MET A 7 -31.59 -24.38 8.17
CA MET A 7 -30.40 -25.09 8.65
C MET A 7 -30.61 -25.76 10.01
N GLU A 8 -31.26 -25.08 10.97
CA GLU A 8 -31.59 -25.67 12.27
C GLU A 8 -32.47 -26.93 12.13
N ILE A 9 -33.47 -26.89 11.23
CA ILE A 9 -34.34 -28.04 10.94
C ILE A 9 -33.56 -29.18 10.27
N PHE A 10 -32.67 -28.89 9.33
CA PHE A 10 -31.84 -29.91 8.70
C PHE A 10 -30.88 -30.58 9.69
N VAL A 11 -30.29 -29.83 10.62
CA VAL A 11 -29.44 -30.37 11.68
C VAL A 11 -30.25 -31.27 12.62
N LEU A 12 -31.48 -30.89 12.98
CA LEU A 12 -32.38 -31.71 13.79
C LEU A 12 -32.79 -33.01 13.09
N ILE A 13 -33.08 -32.96 11.78
CA ILE A 13 -33.44 -34.15 10.99
C ILE A 13 -32.25 -35.11 10.88
N PHE A 14 -31.04 -34.60 10.62
CA PHE A 14 -29.84 -35.43 10.59
C PHE A 14 -29.53 -36.04 11.96
N TYR A 15 -29.74 -35.30 13.05
CA TYR A 15 -29.56 -35.81 14.40
C TYR A 15 -30.58 -36.92 14.72
N LEU A 16 -31.84 -36.76 14.31
CA LEU A 16 -32.88 -37.79 14.47
C LEU A 16 -32.58 -39.04 13.63
N GLN A 17 -32.14 -38.88 12.38
CA GLN A 17 -31.77 -40.01 11.52
C GLN A 17 -30.54 -40.75 12.08
N TYR A 18 -29.56 -40.02 12.62
CA TYR A 18 -28.39 -40.60 13.29
C TYR A 18 -28.79 -41.41 14.54
N LEU A 19 -29.71 -40.89 15.37
CA LEU A 19 -30.25 -41.61 16.54
C LEU A 19 -31.01 -42.88 16.15
N VAL A 20 -31.77 -42.85 15.06
CA VAL A 20 -32.49 -44.03 14.53
C VAL A 20 -31.50 -45.09 14.01
N CYS A 21 -30.42 -44.68 13.35
CA CYS A 21 -29.36 -45.61 12.92
C CYS A 21 -28.63 -46.28 14.09
N ILE A 22 -28.37 -45.57 15.20
CA ILE A 22 -27.77 -46.16 16.41
C ILE A 22 -28.70 -47.23 17.02
N GLY A 23 -30.02 -47.01 16.97
CA GLY A 23 -31.01 -47.95 17.49
C GLY A 23 -31.15 -49.25 16.70
N ALA A 24 -30.71 -49.29 15.44
CA ALA A 24 -30.95 -50.41 14.53
C ALA A 24 -29.78 -51.42 14.42
N THR A 25 -28.55 -51.08 14.86
CA THR A 25 -27.38 -51.93 14.55
C THR A 25 -26.42 -52.20 15.72
N SER A 26 -26.79 -52.02 17.00
CA SER A 26 -25.88 -52.42 18.09
C SER A 26 -26.60 -52.97 19.31
N SER A 27 -26.09 -54.08 19.83
CA SER A 27 -26.30 -54.56 21.20
C SER A 27 -25.61 -53.65 22.25
N ALA A 28 -25.48 -52.35 21.95
CA ALA A 28 -25.09 -51.37 22.95
C ALA A 28 -26.32 -51.13 23.82
N SER A 29 -26.27 -51.55 25.09
CA SER A 29 -27.34 -51.24 26.05
C SER A 29 -27.65 -49.74 26.01
N SER A 30 -28.92 -49.35 26.10
CA SER A 30 -29.35 -47.94 26.19
C SER A 30 -28.52 -47.12 27.21
N LYS A 31 -28.02 -47.77 28.27
CA LYS A 31 -27.05 -47.22 29.24
C LYS A 31 -25.70 -46.82 28.62
N SER A 32 -25.16 -47.60 27.68
CA SER A 32 -23.90 -47.29 26.96
C SER A 32 -24.03 -46.03 26.10
N VAL A 33 -25.13 -45.90 25.36
CA VAL A 33 -25.42 -44.71 24.54
C VAL A 33 -25.65 -43.48 25.41
N GLY A 34 -26.36 -43.62 26.54
CA GLY A 34 -26.52 -42.55 27.54
C GLY A 34 -25.18 -42.05 28.09
N ASN A 35 -24.29 -42.96 28.48
CA ASN A 35 -22.95 -42.61 28.99
C ASN A 35 -22.11 -41.86 27.93
N LEU A 36 -22.19 -42.25 26.66
CA LEU A 36 -21.51 -41.58 25.54
C LEU A 36 -22.04 -40.16 25.30
N LEU A 37 -23.36 -39.97 25.39
CA LEU A 37 -23.99 -38.65 25.26
C LEU A 37 -23.62 -37.73 26.43
N ASP A 38 -23.62 -38.24 27.67
CA ASP A 38 -23.23 -37.47 28.85
C ASP A 38 -21.77 -37.03 28.79
N HIS A 39 -20.88 -37.91 28.33
CA HIS A 39 -19.47 -37.58 28.12
C HIS A 39 -19.29 -36.52 27.02
N SER A 40 -19.99 -36.67 25.90
CA SER A 40 -19.97 -35.68 24.80
C SER A 40 -20.51 -34.33 25.24
N LEU A 41 -21.59 -34.30 26.04
CA LEU A 41 -22.17 -33.09 26.60
C LEU A 41 -21.21 -32.42 27.59
N ALA A 42 -20.50 -33.19 28.42
CA ALA A 42 -19.48 -32.67 29.33
C ALA A 42 -18.33 -32.00 28.57
N ASN A 43 -17.82 -32.66 27.51
CA ASN A 43 -16.76 -32.11 26.65
C ASN A 43 -17.22 -30.81 25.93
N LEU A 44 -18.47 -30.78 25.47
CA LEU A 44 -19.04 -29.59 24.84
C LEU A 44 -19.15 -28.43 25.84
N LYS A 45 -19.64 -28.69 27.07
CA LYS A 45 -19.72 -27.68 28.14
C LYS A 45 -18.34 -27.12 28.49
N GLN A 46 -17.33 -27.98 28.60
CA GLN A 46 -15.95 -27.56 28.86
C GLN A 46 -15.41 -26.68 27.72
N SER A 47 -15.67 -27.06 26.47
CA SER A 47 -15.26 -26.28 25.29
C SER A 47 -15.93 -24.91 25.25
N VAL A 48 -17.22 -24.84 25.58
CA VAL A 48 -17.97 -23.56 25.67
C VAL A 48 -17.38 -22.66 26.76
N GLU A 49 -17.01 -23.21 27.92
CA GLU A 49 -16.45 -22.41 29.01
C GLU A 49 -15.04 -21.90 28.67
N ALA A 50 -14.21 -22.72 28.02
CA ALA A 50 -12.92 -22.29 27.48
C ALA A 50 -13.06 -21.17 26.44
N LEU A 51 -14.05 -21.25 25.55
CA LEU A 51 -14.35 -20.19 24.57
C LEU A 51 -14.81 -18.90 25.25
N LYS A 52 -15.66 -18.97 26.28
CA LYS A 52 -16.07 -17.79 27.06
C LYS A 52 -14.87 -17.14 27.74
N GLN A 53 -13.95 -17.93 28.31
CA GLN A 53 -12.74 -17.41 28.94
C GLN A 53 -11.83 -16.71 27.93
N SER A 54 -11.62 -17.32 26.76
CA SER A 54 -10.88 -16.69 25.66
C SER A 54 -11.53 -15.39 25.19
N ASN A 55 -12.86 -15.34 25.09
CA ASN A 55 -13.58 -14.12 24.69
C ASN A 55 -13.48 -13.00 25.74
N ARG A 56 -13.53 -13.35 27.04
CA ARG A 56 -13.28 -12.38 28.13
C ARG A 56 -11.87 -11.80 28.06
N LYS A 57 -10.87 -12.66 27.82
CA LYS A 57 -9.48 -12.22 27.64
C LYS A 57 -9.32 -11.28 26.45
N LEU A 58 -9.86 -11.67 25.28
CA LEU A 58 -9.83 -10.85 24.07
C LEU A 58 -10.51 -9.49 24.29
N THR A 59 -11.60 -9.46 25.04
CA THR A 59 -12.30 -8.22 25.40
C THR A 59 -11.41 -7.32 26.28
N ALA A 60 -10.71 -7.89 27.26
CA ALA A 60 -9.79 -7.14 28.10
C ALA A 60 -8.58 -6.60 27.32
N ASP A 61 -8.00 -7.42 26.44
CA ASP A 61 -6.90 -7.03 25.56
C ASP A 61 -7.34 -5.89 24.61
N TYR A 62 -8.55 -5.97 24.05
CA TYR A 62 -9.13 -4.91 23.23
C TYR A 62 -9.30 -3.59 24.00
N GLN A 63 -9.81 -3.63 25.25
CA GLN A 63 -9.92 -2.41 26.06
C GLN A 63 -8.55 -1.81 26.39
N THR A 64 -7.56 -2.66 26.69
CA THR A 64 -6.18 -2.23 26.95
C THR A 64 -5.60 -1.53 25.72
N LEU A 65 -5.73 -2.15 24.54
CA LEU A 65 -5.27 -1.58 23.28
C LEU A 65 -5.99 -0.27 22.96
N LYS A 66 -7.31 -0.21 23.18
CA LYS A 66 -8.11 1.01 22.98
C LYS A 66 -7.61 2.16 23.86
N ASN A 67 -7.29 1.88 25.13
CA ASN A 67 -6.75 2.88 26.05
C ASN A 67 -5.34 3.33 25.66
N GLN A 68 -4.47 2.40 25.23
CA GLN A 68 -3.15 2.73 24.70
C GLN A 68 -3.24 3.61 23.45
N VAL A 69 -4.11 3.27 22.51
CA VAL A 69 -4.37 4.09 21.30
C VAL A 69 -4.89 5.48 21.70
N ALA A 70 -5.80 5.57 22.68
CA ALA A 70 -6.31 6.86 23.16
C ALA A 70 -5.21 7.72 23.82
N PHE A 71 -4.26 7.10 24.52
CA PHE A 71 -3.09 7.79 25.08
C PHE A 71 -2.11 8.24 23.99
N LEU A 72 -1.82 7.39 23.00
CA LEU A 72 -0.99 7.74 21.86
C LEU A 72 -1.62 8.87 21.03
N LYS A 73 -2.94 8.89 20.91
CA LYS A 73 -3.71 10.02 20.36
C LYS A 73 -3.68 11.28 21.23
N LYS A 74 -3.07 11.29 22.41
CA LYS A 74 -2.82 12.53 23.19
C LYS A 74 -1.39 13.03 23.04
N LEU A 75 -0.48 12.17 22.59
CA LEU A 75 0.90 12.50 22.26
C LEU A 75 1.03 13.25 20.92
N HIS A 76 -0.05 13.88 20.44
CA HIS A 76 -0.07 14.47 19.12
C HIS A 76 1.08 15.44 18.92
N PRO A 77 1.81 15.29 17.82
CA PRO A 77 2.85 16.24 17.49
C PRO A 77 2.23 17.62 17.32
N LYS A 78 2.73 18.59 18.09
CA LYS A 78 2.29 19.99 17.94
C LYS A 78 2.77 20.50 16.58
N CYS A 79 1.82 20.85 15.71
CA CYS A 79 2.11 21.45 14.39
C CYS A 79 2.71 22.86 14.47
N GLY A 80 3.01 23.36 15.66
CA GLY A 80 3.53 24.72 15.87
C GLY A 80 2.58 25.75 15.24
N PRO A 81 3.07 26.57 14.29
CA PRO A 81 2.25 27.56 13.60
C PRO A 81 1.35 26.97 12.50
N CYS A 82 1.50 25.69 12.15
CA CYS A 82 0.67 25.04 11.14
C CYS A 82 -0.62 24.48 11.76
N ARG A 83 -1.62 24.25 10.91
CA ARG A 83 -2.89 23.63 11.32
C ARG A 83 -2.72 22.12 11.40
N SER A 84 -3.40 21.47 12.33
CA SER A 84 -3.43 20.00 12.40
C SER A 84 -4.61 19.44 11.60
N PHE A 85 -4.44 18.26 10.99
CA PHE A 85 -5.53 17.54 10.31
C PHE A 85 -5.33 16.02 10.37
N GLY A 86 -6.36 15.27 9.94
CA GLY A 86 -6.34 13.80 9.91
C GLY A 86 -6.17 13.21 11.31
N ASP A 87 -7.09 13.54 12.22
CA ASP A 87 -6.99 13.22 13.64
C ASP A 87 -5.65 13.67 14.26
N ASN A 88 -5.21 14.88 13.94
CA ASN A 88 -3.93 15.48 14.35
C ASN A 88 -2.67 14.65 14.01
N LYS A 89 -2.78 13.73 13.04
CA LYS A 89 -1.63 12.94 12.57
C LYS A 89 -0.71 13.75 11.66
N TYR A 90 -1.26 14.71 10.93
CA TYR A 90 -0.54 15.48 9.92
C TYR A 90 -0.67 16.98 10.17
N CYS A 91 0.28 17.75 9.62
CA CYS A 91 0.25 19.20 9.65
C CYS A 91 0.00 19.80 8.27
N ASP A 92 -0.88 20.78 8.18
CA ASP A 92 -1.10 21.61 7.01
C ASP A 92 -0.39 22.95 7.23
N CYS A 93 0.75 23.09 6.57
CA CYS A 93 1.63 24.25 6.60
C CYS A 93 1.49 25.14 5.35
N THR A 94 0.34 25.09 4.67
CA THR A 94 0.10 25.89 3.45
C THR A 94 0.02 27.40 3.70
N GLU A 95 -0.20 27.82 4.95
CA GLU A 95 -0.19 29.22 5.38
C GLU A 95 1.23 29.73 5.72
N ILE A 96 2.22 28.85 5.79
CA ILE A 96 3.62 29.21 6.04
C ILE A 96 4.29 29.62 4.73
N GLN A 97 5.26 30.54 4.82
CA GLN A 97 6.07 30.94 3.68
C GLN A 97 6.70 29.72 2.98
N PRO A 98 6.62 29.61 1.64
CA PRO A 98 7.20 28.49 0.92
C PRO A 98 8.70 28.38 1.13
N ARG A 99 9.24 27.16 1.02
CA ARG A 99 10.68 26.87 1.07
C ARG A 99 11.14 26.12 -0.18
N GLN A 100 12.43 25.89 -0.36
CA GLN A 100 12.89 25.24 -1.59
C GLN A 100 12.61 23.73 -1.60
N ASN A 101 12.58 23.10 -0.44
CA ASN A 101 12.37 21.66 -0.31
C ASN A 101 11.87 21.29 1.11
N CYS A 102 11.40 20.05 1.26
CA CYS A 102 10.93 19.53 2.55
C CYS A 102 12.03 19.47 3.63
N LEU A 103 13.30 19.35 3.23
CA LEU A 103 14.43 19.28 4.15
C LEU A 103 14.69 20.63 4.83
N GLU A 104 14.49 21.75 4.14
CA GLU A 104 14.57 23.08 4.76
C GLU A 104 13.48 23.29 5.82
N PHE A 105 12.26 22.77 5.59
CA PHE A 105 11.22 22.73 6.63
C PHE A 105 11.67 21.85 7.81
N TYR A 106 12.20 20.66 7.52
CA TYR A 106 12.69 19.76 8.57
C TYR A 106 13.77 20.44 9.44
N GLN A 107 14.75 21.10 8.83
CA GLN A 107 15.83 21.79 9.51
C GLN A 107 15.34 22.98 10.33
N ALA A 108 14.27 23.65 9.88
CA ALA A 108 13.62 24.73 10.62
C ALA A 108 12.68 24.27 11.76
N GLY A 109 12.67 22.97 12.08
CA GLY A 109 11.90 22.43 13.21
C GLY A 109 10.50 21.92 12.86
N TYR A 110 10.11 21.93 11.59
CA TYR A 110 8.85 21.32 11.14
C TYR A 110 9.05 19.81 10.98
N LYS A 111 8.94 19.09 12.10
CA LYS A 111 9.28 17.65 12.20
C LYS A 111 8.12 16.70 11.88
N ILE A 112 6.97 17.23 11.47
CA ILE A 112 5.73 16.45 11.39
C ILE A 112 5.29 16.34 9.94
N SER A 113 4.99 15.12 9.49
CA SER A 113 4.58 14.89 8.10
C SER A 113 3.26 15.58 7.78
N GLY A 114 3.08 15.99 6.53
CA GLY A 114 1.87 16.69 6.11
C GLY A 114 2.05 17.50 4.84
N ILE A 115 1.19 18.49 4.63
CA ILE A 115 1.18 19.32 3.42
C ILE A 115 2.02 20.58 3.65
N TYR A 116 2.95 20.82 2.75
CA TYR A 116 3.84 21.98 2.76
C TYR A 116 3.87 22.65 1.39
N ARG A 117 4.30 23.91 1.36
CA ARG A 117 4.47 24.69 0.13
C ARG A 117 5.93 24.81 -0.25
N LEU A 118 6.27 24.37 -1.45
CA LEU A 118 7.61 24.51 -2.02
C LEU A 118 7.64 25.51 -3.15
N HIS A 119 8.76 26.22 -3.33
CA HIS A 119 8.99 26.99 -4.55
C HIS A 119 9.09 26.04 -5.74
N GLY A 120 8.16 26.20 -6.69
CA GLY A 120 8.15 25.45 -7.95
C GLY A 120 8.85 26.25 -9.04
N SER A 121 9.71 25.61 -9.82
CA SER A 121 10.44 26.29 -10.90
C SER A 121 9.54 26.77 -12.04
N ARG A 122 8.44 26.06 -12.35
CA ARG A 122 7.43 26.48 -13.34
C ARG A 122 6.15 27.08 -12.77
N PHE A 123 5.68 26.60 -11.62
CA PHE A 123 4.35 26.92 -11.08
C PHE A 123 4.36 27.95 -9.94
N GLY A 124 5.51 28.55 -9.66
CA GLY A 124 5.71 29.49 -8.55
C GLY A 124 5.72 28.79 -7.19
N VAL A 125 4.60 28.16 -6.81
CA VAL A 125 4.47 27.41 -5.54
C VAL A 125 3.69 26.13 -5.74
N LEU A 126 4.20 25.03 -5.19
CA LEU A 126 3.62 23.69 -5.26
C LEU A 126 3.27 23.19 -3.85
N ASN A 127 2.07 22.65 -3.69
CA ASN A 127 1.72 21.89 -2.49
C ASN A 127 2.28 20.48 -2.62
N VAL A 128 3.01 20.02 -1.62
CA VAL A 128 3.60 18.68 -1.58
C VAL A 128 3.27 17.99 -0.27
N PHE A 129 3.28 16.66 -0.27
CA PHE A 129 3.30 15.92 0.97
C PHE A 129 4.76 15.72 1.42
N CYS A 130 5.17 16.40 2.50
CA CYS A 130 6.46 16.14 3.13
C CYS A 130 6.34 15.03 4.16
N ASP A 131 7.14 13.97 4.04
CA ASP A 131 7.39 13.04 5.12
C ASP A 131 8.61 13.50 5.92
N GLN A 132 8.33 13.93 7.15
CA GLN A 132 9.30 14.49 8.09
C GLN A 132 9.71 13.49 9.17
N THR A 133 9.24 12.25 9.08
CA THR A 133 9.35 11.26 10.16
C THR A 133 10.19 10.04 9.77
N THR A 134 10.20 9.70 8.48
CA THR A 134 10.95 8.56 7.95
C THR A 134 12.38 8.95 7.63
N ASP A 135 13.34 8.10 7.99
CA ASP A 135 14.77 8.23 7.64
C ASP A 135 15.29 9.66 7.75
N ASN A 136 15.17 10.30 8.92
CA ASN A 136 15.60 11.68 9.18
C ASN A 136 14.87 12.79 8.38
N GLY A 137 13.69 12.50 7.83
CA GLY A 137 12.77 13.48 7.26
C GLY A 137 13.25 14.17 5.98
N GLY A 138 12.52 15.22 5.57
CA GLY A 138 12.81 15.98 4.37
C GLY A 138 12.40 15.32 3.04
N TRP A 139 11.57 14.28 3.09
CA TRP A 139 11.13 13.53 1.92
C TRP A 139 9.89 14.13 1.26
N ILE A 140 9.83 14.12 -0.06
CA ILE A 140 8.66 14.48 -0.88
C ILE A 140 8.04 13.18 -1.39
N THR A 141 6.81 12.86 -0.98
CA THR A 141 6.08 11.69 -1.49
C THR A 141 5.46 12.02 -2.85
N PHE A 142 5.67 11.16 -3.85
CA PHE A 142 5.11 11.35 -5.20
C PHE A 142 4.18 10.24 -5.69
N LEU A 143 4.21 9.07 -5.05
CA LEU A 143 3.23 8.00 -5.19
C LEU A 143 2.83 7.54 -3.80
N ARG A 144 1.53 7.38 -3.55
CA ARG A 144 1.02 6.65 -2.38
C ARG A 144 -0.14 5.73 -2.77
N ARG A 145 -0.07 4.47 -2.34
CA ARG A 145 -1.17 3.50 -2.35
C ARG A 145 -1.36 2.92 -0.94
N THR A 146 -2.59 2.85 -0.48
CA THR A 146 -2.99 2.53 0.88
C THR A 146 -4.32 1.79 0.97
N ASP A 147 -5.25 2.03 0.04
CA ASP A 147 -6.64 1.58 0.17
C ASP A 147 -7.39 1.36 -1.15
N GLY A 148 -6.78 1.66 -2.30
CA GLY A 148 -7.40 1.54 -3.61
C GLY A 148 -8.48 2.59 -3.90
N SER A 149 -8.52 3.69 -3.15
CA SER A 149 -9.53 4.75 -3.31
C SER A 149 -9.37 5.59 -4.57
N VAL A 150 -8.21 5.51 -5.25
CA VAL A 150 -7.93 6.27 -6.47
C VAL A 150 -7.68 5.33 -7.64
N ASP A 151 -8.35 5.61 -8.76
CA ASP A 151 -8.11 4.92 -10.03
C ASP A 151 -6.83 5.43 -10.71
N PHE A 152 -5.89 4.52 -10.95
CA PHE A 152 -4.62 4.74 -11.63
C PHE A 152 -4.68 4.43 -13.14
N THR A 153 -5.85 4.07 -13.65
CA THR A 153 -6.11 3.85 -15.08
C THR A 153 -6.28 5.19 -15.80
N ARG A 154 -5.17 5.90 -15.98
CA ARG A 154 -5.16 7.31 -16.40
C ARG A 154 -4.34 7.56 -17.66
N ASN A 155 -4.72 8.60 -18.39
CA ASN A 155 -4.06 9.02 -19.62
C ASN A 155 -2.76 9.80 -19.35
N TRP A 156 -2.03 10.15 -20.41
CA TRP A 156 -0.74 10.86 -20.33
C TRP A 156 -0.85 12.18 -19.57
N ASN A 157 -1.88 12.96 -19.88
CA ASN A 157 -2.05 14.30 -19.30
C ASN A 157 -2.37 14.23 -17.79
N ASP A 158 -3.14 13.24 -17.36
CA ASP A 158 -3.40 12.99 -15.94
C ASP A 158 -2.11 12.60 -15.20
N TYR A 159 -1.30 11.69 -15.76
CA TYR A 159 0.00 11.33 -15.16
C TYR A 159 1.02 12.48 -15.19
N LYS A 160 0.94 13.35 -16.20
CA LYS A 160 1.73 14.57 -16.32
C LYS A 160 1.43 15.55 -15.20
N LEU A 161 0.16 15.87 -14.99
CA LEU A 161 -0.30 16.88 -14.02
C LEU A 161 -0.42 16.35 -12.60
N GLY A 162 -0.66 15.05 -12.44
CA GLY A 162 -0.95 14.40 -11.19
C GLY A 162 -2.45 14.27 -10.91
N PHE A 163 -2.80 13.33 -10.04
CA PHE A 163 -4.17 13.02 -9.66
C PHE A 163 -4.24 12.42 -8.26
N GLY A 164 -5.44 12.42 -7.66
CA GLY A 164 -5.66 11.96 -6.28
C GLY A 164 -5.51 13.08 -5.26
N LYS A 165 -5.31 12.72 -3.99
CA LYS A 165 -5.20 13.68 -2.87
C LYS A 165 -3.90 13.43 -2.11
N LEU A 166 -3.13 14.50 -1.84
CA LEU A 166 -1.88 14.41 -1.07
C LEU A 166 -2.03 13.75 0.32
N THR A 167 -3.25 13.77 0.88
CA THR A 167 -3.60 13.16 2.17
C THR A 167 -4.12 11.72 2.07
N GLY A 168 -4.29 11.18 0.87
CA GLY A 168 -4.75 9.83 0.57
C GLY A 168 -3.87 9.20 -0.50
N GLU A 169 -4.46 8.40 -1.40
CA GLU A 169 -3.75 7.93 -2.59
C GLU A 169 -3.60 9.02 -3.64
N PHE A 170 -2.44 9.06 -4.30
CA PHE A 170 -2.18 10.01 -5.38
C PHE A 170 -0.97 9.63 -6.23
N TRP A 171 -0.93 10.21 -7.42
CA TRP A 171 0.26 10.41 -8.23
C TRP A 171 0.54 11.90 -8.31
N PHE A 172 1.74 12.33 -7.94
CA PHE A 172 2.06 13.76 -7.81
C PHE A 172 2.18 14.51 -9.13
N GLY A 173 2.36 13.79 -10.24
CA GLY A 173 2.53 14.38 -11.57
C GLY A 173 3.99 14.36 -12.02
N ASN A 174 4.22 13.86 -13.23
CA ASN A 174 5.56 13.69 -13.78
C ASN A 174 6.31 15.02 -13.92
N GLU A 175 5.60 16.10 -14.29
CA GLU A 175 6.21 17.44 -14.42
C GLU A 175 6.68 17.96 -13.07
N ASN A 176 5.91 17.73 -12.02
CA ASN A 176 6.28 18.17 -10.67
C ASN A 176 7.50 17.39 -10.16
N VAL A 177 7.58 16.08 -10.43
CA VAL A 177 8.74 15.26 -10.05
C VAL A 177 9.98 15.68 -10.86
N HIS A 178 9.86 15.84 -12.17
CA HIS A 178 10.95 16.34 -13.01
C HIS A 178 11.44 17.71 -12.53
N ASP A 179 10.54 18.67 -12.30
CA ASP A 179 10.90 20.03 -11.89
C ASP A 179 11.67 20.08 -10.56
N LEU A 180 11.44 19.12 -9.67
CA LEU A 180 12.09 19.04 -8.36
C LEU A 180 13.35 18.16 -8.35
N THR A 181 13.56 17.33 -9.38
CA THR A 181 14.71 16.43 -9.50
C THR A 181 15.73 16.85 -10.57
N LYS A 182 15.38 17.79 -11.46
CA LYS A 182 16.28 18.27 -12.52
C LYS A 182 17.58 18.88 -11.99
N PRO A 183 18.70 18.76 -12.72
CA PRO A 183 20.03 19.12 -12.21
C PRO A 183 20.16 20.57 -11.73
N GLU A 184 19.48 21.51 -12.37
CA GLU A 184 19.51 22.94 -12.00
C GLU A 184 18.89 23.18 -10.62
N VAL A 185 17.89 22.36 -10.26
CA VAL A 185 17.14 22.46 -9.01
C VAL A 185 17.76 21.55 -7.94
N ALA A 186 18.31 20.40 -8.32
CA ALA A 186 18.94 19.42 -7.45
C ALA A 186 20.38 19.06 -7.92
N PRO A 187 21.36 19.97 -7.76
CA PRO A 187 22.72 19.76 -8.29
C PRO A 187 23.44 18.57 -7.65
N LYS A 188 23.12 18.25 -6.39
CA LYS A 188 23.64 17.05 -5.68
C LYS A 188 22.87 15.76 -5.99
N LYS A 189 21.94 15.81 -6.96
CA LYS A 189 20.93 14.79 -7.26
C LYS A 189 20.00 14.49 -6.07
N SER A 190 18.87 13.87 -6.36
CA SER A 190 17.95 13.38 -5.33
C SER A 190 18.21 11.91 -5.03
N GLU A 191 17.92 11.47 -3.81
CA GLU A 191 17.77 10.07 -3.46
C GLU A 191 16.29 9.67 -3.49
N LEU A 192 16.01 8.40 -3.79
CA LEU A 192 14.67 7.80 -3.80
C LEU A 192 14.57 6.73 -2.72
N LEU A 193 13.44 6.71 -2.02
CA LEU A 193 13.04 5.68 -1.08
C LEU A 193 11.66 5.14 -1.48
N ILE A 194 11.56 3.82 -1.61
CA ILE A 194 10.32 3.09 -1.87
C ILE A 194 10.02 2.27 -0.63
N ASN A 195 8.97 2.62 0.10
CA ASN A 195 8.51 1.89 1.28
C ASN A 195 7.30 1.05 0.94
N MET A 196 7.28 -0.21 1.37
CA MET A 196 6.20 -1.15 1.11
C MET A 196 5.84 -1.96 2.35
N ILE A 197 4.58 -2.39 2.42
CA ILE A 197 4.14 -3.47 3.31
C ILE A 197 3.51 -4.53 2.42
N MET A 198 4.00 -5.76 2.48
CA MET A 198 3.52 -6.86 1.64
C MET A 198 2.25 -7.46 2.23
N VAL A 199 1.38 -8.06 1.39
CA VAL A 199 0.21 -8.85 1.86
C VAL A 199 0.64 -9.80 2.97
N GLY A 200 -0.13 -9.86 4.05
CA GLY A 200 0.13 -10.80 5.16
C GLY A 200 1.35 -10.45 6.03
N GLN A 201 2.07 -9.37 5.74
CA GLN A 201 3.17 -8.86 6.56
C GLN A 201 2.77 -7.60 7.33
N THR A 202 3.43 -7.38 8.46
CA THR A 202 3.27 -6.17 9.28
C THR A 202 4.53 -5.30 9.29
N LYS A 203 5.67 -5.86 8.87
CA LYS A 203 6.93 -5.13 8.80
C LYS A 203 7.04 -4.41 7.46
N MET A 204 7.59 -3.21 7.51
CA MET A 204 7.92 -2.44 6.33
C MET A 204 9.19 -2.98 5.68
N VAL A 205 9.14 -3.18 4.37
CA VAL A 205 10.31 -3.41 3.51
C VAL A 205 10.55 -2.18 2.64
N TYR A 206 11.78 -1.97 2.20
CA TYR A 206 12.14 -0.80 1.43
C TYR A 206 13.29 -1.05 0.46
N ALA A 207 13.22 -0.33 -0.66
CA ALA A 207 14.30 -0.17 -1.62
C ALA A 207 14.71 1.31 -1.65
N LYS A 208 16.01 1.57 -1.72
CA LYS A 208 16.58 2.92 -1.69
C LYS A 208 17.59 3.09 -2.81
N TYR A 209 17.61 4.28 -3.41
CA TYR A 209 18.49 4.63 -4.52
C TYR A 209 19.19 5.95 -4.24
N ASP A 210 20.49 5.95 -4.43
CA ASP A 210 21.36 7.10 -4.21
C ASP A 210 21.16 8.24 -5.21
N ILE A 211 20.74 7.90 -6.42
CA ILE A 211 20.42 8.87 -7.46
C ILE A 211 19.01 8.57 -7.96
N PHE A 212 18.21 9.61 -8.09
CA PHE A 212 16.88 9.60 -8.66
C PHE A 212 16.64 10.90 -9.42
N GLU A 213 16.27 10.74 -10.68
CA GLU A 213 15.89 11.82 -11.57
C GLU A 213 14.82 11.34 -12.55
N VAL A 214 13.88 12.22 -12.86
CA VAL A 214 12.90 12.03 -13.92
C VAL A 214 13.15 13.08 -14.98
N GLY A 215 13.32 12.65 -16.23
CA GLY A 215 13.52 13.55 -17.37
C GLY A 215 12.28 14.42 -17.68
N ASP A 216 12.41 15.34 -18.62
CA ASP A 216 11.31 16.18 -19.09
C ASP A 216 10.31 15.43 -20.00
N GLU A 217 9.24 16.10 -20.43
CA GLU A 217 8.26 15.52 -21.34
C GLU A 217 8.84 15.18 -22.74
N ALA A 218 9.82 15.97 -23.22
CA ALA A 218 10.47 15.74 -24.50
C ALA A 218 11.19 14.37 -24.51
N SER A 219 11.92 14.08 -23.43
CA SER A 219 12.56 12.79 -23.15
C SER A 219 11.60 11.69 -22.65
N LYS A 220 10.30 11.99 -22.55
CA LYS A 220 9.24 11.08 -22.11
C LYS A 220 9.41 10.62 -20.67
N TYR A 221 9.79 11.56 -19.80
CA TYR A 221 9.95 11.35 -18.36
C TYR A 221 10.86 10.16 -18.02
N VAL A 222 11.98 10.02 -18.75
CA VAL A 222 12.91 8.90 -18.56
C VAL A 222 13.37 8.79 -17.10
N LEU A 223 13.29 7.59 -16.53
CA LEU A 223 13.74 7.32 -15.16
C LEU A 223 15.25 7.12 -15.12
N THR A 224 15.94 7.82 -14.22
CA THR A 224 17.34 7.56 -13.91
C THR A 224 17.49 7.22 -12.43
N ILE A 225 17.97 6.01 -12.14
CA ILE A 225 18.24 5.54 -10.78
C ILE A 225 19.57 4.79 -10.69
N THR A 226 20.31 4.98 -9.60
CA THR A 226 21.55 4.21 -9.32
C THR A 226 21.81 4.09 -7.82
N GLY A 227 22.73 3.20 -7.43
CA GLY A 227 23.16 3.01 -6.04
C GLY A 227 22.05 2.39 -5.20
N ALA A 228 21.55 1.25 -5.67
CA ALA A 228 20.54 0.47 -5.00
C ALA A 228 21.02 -0.02 -3.63
N SER A 229 20.13 0.09 -2.64
CA SER A 229 20.28 -0.44 -1.29
C SER A 229 18.89 -0.73 -0.69
N GLY A 230 18.84 -1.24 0.53
CA GLY A 230 17.61 -1.49 1.26
C GLY A 230 17.52 -2.92 1.78
N ASN A 231 16.33 -3.31 2.22
CA ASN A 231 16.08 -4.63 2.81
C ASN A 231 15.09 -5.48 1.99
N VAL A 232 14.74 -5.04 0.78
CA VAL A 232 14.11 -5.91 -0.21
C VAL A 232 15.05 -7.06 -0.55
N THR A 233 14.50 -8.27 -0.58
CA THR A 233 15.14 -9.53 -0.96
C THR A 233 15.65 -9.51 -2.40
N THR A 234 14.83 -9.01 -3.32
CA THR A 234 15.18 -8.87 -4.74
C THR A 234 14.90 -7.44 -5.19
N ASN A 235 15.93 -6.74 -5.68
CA ASN A 235 15.74 -5.40 -6.24
C ASN A 235 15.36 -5.44 -7.72
N ARG A 236 14.07 -5.52 -8.03
CA ARG A 236 13.56 -5.52 -9.42
C ARG A 236 13.25 -4.14 -9.97
N PHE A 237 13.21 -3.10 -9.14
CA PHE A 237 12.95 -1.75 -9.64
C PHE A 237 14.09 -1.21 -10.52
N ASP A 238 15.33 -1.69 -10.34
CA ASP A 238 16.49 -1.39 -11.20
C ASP A 238 16.26 -1.67 -12.69
N TYR A 239 15.41 -2.65 -13.01
CA TYR A 239 15.03 -2.95 -14.39
C TYR A 239 14.44 -1.73 -15.13
N HIS A 240 13.75 -0.87 -14.39
CA HIS A 240 13.07 0.30 -14.92
C HIS A 240 14.03 1.48 -15.18
N ASN A 241 15.29 1.37 -14.76
CA ASN A 241 16.30 2.37 -15.05
C ASN A 241 16.48 2.60 -16.57
N GLY A 242 16.54 3.85 -16.98
CA GLY A 242 16.65 4.30 -18.36
C GLY A 242 15.43 4.02 -19.24
N LYS A 243 14.29 3.63 -18.65
CA LYS A 243 13.03 3.44 -19.40
C LYS A 243 12.22 4.73 -19.43
N LYS A 244 11.48 4.90 -20.53
CA LYS A 244 10.54 6.01 -20.72
C LYS A 244 9.22 5.68 -20.04
N PHE A 245 8.48 6.71 -19.69
CA PHE A 245 7.13 6.54 -19.14
C PHE A 245 6.14 6.28 -20.28
N SER A 246 5.20 5.37 -20.07
CA SER A 246 4.10 5.09 -21.01
C SER A 246 2.76 5.10 -20.26
N THR A 247 1.69 5.47 -20.96
CA THR A 247 0.30 5.42 -20.49
C THR A 247 -0.58 4.77 -21.57
N LEU A 248 -1.85 4.51 -21.25
CA LEU A 248 -2.81 3.87 -22.17
C LEU A 248 -2.91 4.53 -23.56
N ASP A 249 -2.64 5.84 -23.62
CA ASP A 249 -2.73 6.69 -24.81
C ASP A 249 -1.36 7.15 -25.35
N ALA A 250 -0.25 6.75 -24.71
CA ALA A 250 1.10 7.14 -25.10
C ALA A 250 2.08 5.99 -24.89
N ASP A 251 2.40 5.29 -25.98
CA ASP A 251 3.32 4.16 -25.97
C ASP A 251 4.77 4.60 -26.17
N ASN A 252 5.58 4.44 -25.13
CA ASN A 252 7.03 4.67 -25.16
C ASN A 252 7.80 3.48 -24.58
N ASP A 253 7.17 2.30 -24.51
CA ASP A 253 7.81 1.13 -23.93
C ASP A 253 8.77 0.45 -24.95
N ARG A 254 9.39 -0.66 -24.55
CA ARG A 254 10.35 -1.39 -25.42
C ARG A 254 9.77 -2.70 -25.95
N TRP A 255 8.47 -2.91 -25.80
CA TRP A 255 7.81 -4.09 -26.31
C TRP A 255 7.47 -3.88 -27.79
N THR A 256 7.93 -4.81 -28.62
CA THR A 256 7.51 -4.93 -30.02
C THR A 256 6.98 -6.34 -30.19
N PRO A 257 5.70 -6.54 -30.51
CA PRO A 257 5.19 -7.88 -30.75
C PRO A 257 5.79 -8.46 -32.04
N ASN A 258 5.84 -9.79 -32.11
CA ASN A 258 6.44 -10.53 -33.22
C ASN A 258 5.60 -10.49 -34.51
N SER A 259 4.49 -9.72 -34.56
CA SER A 259 3.65 -9.53 -35.74
C SER A 259 3.38 -8.04 -35.97
N SER A 260 3.45 -7.61 -37.22
CA SER A 260 3.31 -6.21 -37.66
C SER A 260 1.89 -5.66 -37.59
N SER A 261 0.97 -6.32 -36.88
CA SER A 261 -0.46 -5.99 -36.84
C SER A 261 -1.03 -5.77 -35.44
N GLU A 262 -0.23 -5.97 -34.39
CA GLU A 262 -0.62 -5.66 -33.02
C GLU A 262 0.28 -4.53 -32.51
N ASP A 263 -0.28 -3.38 -32.16
CA ASP A 263 0.44 -2.38 -31.39
C ASP A 263 0.60 -2.92 -29.97
N GLY A 264 1.67 -3.68 -29.74
CA GLY A 264 1.95 -4.25 -28.43
C GLY A 264 2.44 -3.15 -27.49
N SER A 265 1.54 -2.61 -26.66
CA SER A 265 1.88 -1.68 -25.58
C SER A 265 1.48 -2.26 -24.24
N CYS A 266 2.44 -2.32 -23.32
CA CYS A 266 2.22 -2.77 -21.94
C CYS A 266 1.26 -1.82 -21.22
N ALA A 267 1.39 -0.53 -21.43
CA ALA A 267 0.52 0.45 -20.82
C ALA A 267 -0.94 0.32 -21.31
N LYS A 268 -1.17 -0.06 -22.57
CA LYS A 268 -2.51 -0.42 -23.09
C LYS A 268 -3.02 -1.72 -22.48
N ALA A 269 -2.17 -2.73 -22.37
CA ALA A 269 -2.54 -4.05 -21.86
C ALA A 269 -2.98 -4.01 -20.39
N TYR A 270 -2.25 -3.26 -19.55
CA TYR A 270 -2.52 -3.18 -18.11
C TYR A 270 -3.33 -1.93 -17.70
N GLY A 271 -3.43 -0.95 -18.60
CA GLY A 271 -4.13 0.31 -18.38
C GLY A 271 -3.43 1.25 -17.40
N LYS A 272 -2.19 1.00 -16.99
CA LYS A 272 -1.48 1.78 -15.96
C LYS A 272 -0.35 2.61 -16.55
N GLY A 273 -0.01 3.71 -15.88
CA GLY A 273 1.14 4.53 -16.24
C GLY A 273 2.38 4.06 -15.52
N TRP A 274 3.47 3.81 -16.25
CA TRP A 274 4.73 3.33 -15.65
C TRP A 274 5.94 3.47 -16.57
N TRP A 275 7.13 3.27 -16.02
CA TRP A 275 8.40 3.18 -16.76
C TRP A 275 8.60 1.78 -17.34
N TYR A 276 7.87 1.44 -18.41
CA TYR A 276 7.87 0.09 -18.97
C TYR A 276 9.13 -0.21 -19.82
N GLY A 277 9.64 -1.44 -19.71
CA GLY A 277 10.61 -2.03 -20.62
C GLY A 277 9.91 -2.98 -21.59
N HIS A 278 10.28 -4.27 -21.56
CA HIS A 278 9.39 -5.36 -21.98
C HIS A 278 8.36 -5.60 -20.88
N CYS A 279 7.47 -4.62 -20.75
CA CYS A 279 6.55 -4.46 -19.63
C CYS A 279 7.28 -4.21 -18.31
N TYR A 280 7.08 -5.03 -17.29
CA TYR A 280 7.52 -4.68 -15.94
C TYR A 280 7.88 -5.90 -15.09
N TYR A 281 8.80 -5.69 -14.14
CA TYR A 281 8.94 -6.56 -12.96
C TYR A 281 8.30 -5.94 -11.72
N THR A 282 8.15 -4.61 -11.69
CA THR A 282 7.44 -3.91 -10.63
C THR A 282 6.40 -3.00 -11.25
N LEU A 283 5.19 -2.94 -10.71
CA LEU A 283 4.11 -2.07 -11.17
C LEU A 283 3.39 -1.47 -9.96
N LEU A 284 3.94 -0.40 -9.39
CA LEU A 284 3.41 0.20 -8.16
C LEU A 284 2.14 1.04 -8.38
N THR A 285 1.86 1.39 -9.64
CA THR A 285 0.62 2.00 -10.11
C THR A 285 -0.45 0.96 -10.49
N GLY A 286 -0.17 -0.33 -10.25
CA GLY A 286 -1.05 -1.45 -10.55
C GLY A 286 -2.43 -1.37 -9.90
N GLU A 287 -3.32 -2.24 -10.35
CA GLU A 287 -4.64 -2.39 -9.76
C GLU A 287 -4.53 -2.76 -8.27
N TYR A 288 -5.32 -2.09 -7.42
CA TYR A 288 -5.31 -2.34 -5.98
C TYR A 288 -6.21 -3.54 -5.62
N LYS A 289 -5.78 -4.73 -6.04
CA LYS A 289 -6.46 -6.01 -5.78
C LYS A 289 -5.42 -7.01 -5.29
N PHE A 290 -5.88 -7.88 -4.38
CA PHE A 290 -5.04 -8.88 -3.74
C PHE A 290 -5.76 -10.21 -3.80
N THR A 291 -5.38 -11.06 -4.75
CA THR A 291 -5.95 -12.40 -4.85
C THR A 291 -5.05 -13.38 -4.09
N LYS A 292 -5.56 -13.94 -2.99
CA LYS A 292 -4.76 -14.85 -2.14
C LYS A 292 -4.24 -16.04 -2.96
N GLY A 293 -2.93 -16.13 -3.10
CA GLY A 293 -2.25 -17.24 -3.80
C GLY A 293 -2.25 -17.14 -5.33
N LYS A 294 -2.55 -15.98 -5.91
CA LYS A 294 -2.38 -15.70 -7.34
C LYS A 294 -1.97 -14.25 -7.54
N THR A 295 -0.80 -14.01 -8.12
CA THR A 295 -0.45 -12.72 -8.72
C THR A 295 -1.26 -12.59 -10.01
N ILE A 296 -2.10 -11.56 -10.13
CA ILE A 296 -2.80 -11.27 -11.39
C ILE A 296 -2.03 -10.19 -12.14
N ASP A 297 -1.81 -10.44 -13.43
CA ASP A 297 -1.23 -9.45 -14.34
C ASP A 297 -1.97 -8.11 -14.27
N GLY A 298 -1.22 -7.02 -14.11
CA GLY A 298 -1.72 -5.66 -13.95
C GLY A 298 -2.05 -5.23 -12.51
N GLU A 299 -1.94 -6.11 -11.51
CA GLU A 299 -2.04 -5.74 -10.09
C GLU A 299 -0.81 -4.96 -9.60
N ILE A 300 -0.94 -4.37 -8.41
CA ILE A 300 0.18 -3.73 -7.75
C ILE A 300 1.24 -4.78 -7.42
N THR A 301 2.40 -4.74 -8.06
CA THR A 301 3.36 -5.84 -7.96
C THR A 301 4.77 -5.34 -7.67
N TRP A 302 5.45 -6.09 -6.81
CA TRP A 302 6.90 -6.09 -6.71
C TRP A 302 7.34 -7.53 -6.88
N ASP A 303 7.83 -7.90 -8.07
CA ASP A 303 8.30 -9.27 -8.35
C ASP A 303 9.47 -9.61 -7.42
N ASP A 304 9.14 -10.31 -6.34
CA ASP A 304 10.11 -10.96 -5.49
C ASP A 304 10.03 -12.47 -5.76
N GLN A 305 11.04 -13.00 -6.45
CA GLN A 305 11.14 -14.41 -6.81
C GLN A 305 11.12 -15.38 -5.62
N GLN A 306 11.20 -14.88 -4.39
CA GLN A 306 11.10 -15.67 -3.16
C GLN A 306 9.72 -15.58 -2.50
N ILE A 307 8.93 -14.54 -2.80
CA ILE A 307 7.70 -14.20 -2.12
C ILE A 307 6.72 -13.59 -3.14
N ASP A 308 5.81 -14.41 -3.67
CA ASP A 308 4.64 -13.93 -4.44
C ASP A 308 3.65 -13.23 -3.51
N MET A 309 3.97 -12.02 -3.06
CA MET A 309 3.06 -11.18 -2.30
C MET A 309 3.10 -9.77 -2.83
N ASP A 310 1.94 -9.22 -3.14
CA ASP A 310 1.77 -7.86 -3.64
C ASP A 310 1.85 -6.82 -2.50
N PRO A 311 2.29 -5.57 -2.76
CA PRO A 311 2.27 -4.52 -1.76
C PRO A 311 0.83 -4.09 -1.39
N VAL A 312 0.44 -4.21 -0.12
CA VAL A 312 -0.80 -3.62 0.46
C VAL A 312 -0.60 -2.18 0.93
N PHE A 313 0.61 -1.68 0.81
CA PHE A 313 0.96 -0.28 1.05
C PHE A 313 2.18 0.00 0.20
N VAL A 314 2.19 1.14 -0.49
CA VAL A 314 3.42 1.65 -1.10
C VAL A 314 3.48 3.16 -1.02
N GLU A 315 4.68 3.67 -0.75
CA GLU A 315 5.03 5.05 -0.98
C GLU A 315 6.35 5.13 -1.74
N MET A 316 6.39 5.94 -2.79
CA MET A 316 7.65 6.39 -3.39
C MET A 316 7.88 7.83 -2.99
N LYS A 317 9.06 8.11 -2.44
CA LYS A 317 9.42 9.43 -1.95
C LYS A 317 10.87 9.77 -2.28
N PHE A 318 11.15 11.04 -2.57
CA PHE A 318 12.50 11.49 -2.90
C PHE A 318 12.91 12.70 -2.08
N ARG A 319 14.21 12.91 -1.89
CA ARG A 319 14.74 14.16 -1.32
C ARG A 319 16.11 14.48 -1.90
N ARG A 320 16.53 15.73 -1.80
CA ARG A 320 17.87 16.14 -2.21
C ARG A 320 18.91 15.58 -1.24
N LYS A 321 20.05 15.12 -1.77
CA LYS A 321 21.21 14.77 -0.96
C LYS A 321 21.86 16.03 -0.40
N LEU A 322 22.34 15.92 0.85
CA LEU A 322 22.91 17.03 1.62
C LEU A 322 24.27 17.51 1.15
#